data_AF-A0AA38ZXM7-F1
#
_entry.id   AF-A0AA38ZXM7-F1
#
_cell.length_a   1.000
_cell.length_b   1.000
_cell.length_c   1.000
_cell.angle_alpha   90.00
_cell.angle_beta   90.00
_cell.angle_gamma   90.00
#
_symmetry.space_group_name_H-M   'P 1'
#
loop_
_entity.id
_entity.type
_entity.pdbx_description
1 polymer ?
#
loop_
_entity_poly.entity_id
_entity_poly.type
_entity_poly.pdbx_seq_one_letter_code
_entity_poly.pdbx_strand_id
1 'polypeptide(L)'
;MNDPVQVLQALPCLQQLALFRASVVEQMCFETSGFQKLKHLYIGLLMGLKRVNIENGALPQLETLKVGPCPQLEELPLGIRHLTPLTSLEFIDLPEELKLSMIPSKGRNYEIVEHIPNVLFLQRFSRYSTQSLRELAN
;
A
#
# COMPACT_ATOMS: atom_id res chain seq x y z
N MET A 1 -16.16 -9.51 -20.67
CA MET A 1 -15.32 -10.18 -19.67
C MET A 1 -15.36 -9.29 -18.44
N ASN A 2 -15.89 -9.77 -17.32
CA ASN A 2 -15.89 -8.97 -16.09
C ASN A 2 -14.45 -8.85 -15.59
N ASP A 3 -14.05 -7.65 -15.18
CA ASP A 3 -12.78 -7.42 -14.52
C ASP A 3 -12.72 -8.33 -13.27
N PRO A 4 -11.70 -9.21 -13.14
CA PRO A 4 -11.54 -10.06 -11.97
C PRO A 4 -11.60 -9.29 -10.64
N VAL A 5 -11.14 -8.04 -10.62
CA VAL A 5 -11.19 -7.18 -9.43
C VAL A 5 -12.63 -6.84 -9.03
N GLN A 6 -13.51 -6.56 -9.99
CA GLN A 6 -14.92 -6.26 -9.72
C GLN A 6 -15.65 -7.45 -9.08
N VAL A 7 -15.31 -8.68 -9.50
CA VAL A 7 -15.89 -9.90 -8.91
C VAL A 7 -15.41 -10.08 -7.46
N LEU A 8 -14.12 -9.85 -7.20
CA LEU A 8 -13.55 -9.97 -5.85
C LEU A 8 -14.13 -8.92 -4.89
N GLN A 9 -14.39 -7.70 -5.37
CA GLN A 9 -14.98 -6.63 -4.58
C GLN A 9 -16.39 -6.94 -4.06
N ALA A 10 -17.15 -7.76 -4.80
CA ALA A 10 -18.51 -8.15 -4.44
C ALA A 10 -18.58 -9.27 -3.39
N LEU A 11 -17.45 -9.87 -3.00
CA LEU A 11 -17.42 -10.98 -2.05
C LEU A 11 -17.73 -10.48 -0.62
N PRO A 12 -18.85 -10.89 0.00
CA PRO A 12 -19.37 -10.24 1.21
C PRO A 12 -18.59 -10.54 2.49
N CYS A 13 -17.63 -11.47 2.46
CA CYS A 13 -16.83 -11.89 3.61
C CYS A 13 -15.32 -11.85 3.31
N LEU A 14 -14.91 -11.24 2.21
CA LEU A 14 -13.50 -11.15 1.86
C LEU A 14 -12.78 -10.19 2.81
N GLN A 15 -11.99 -10.75 3.73
CA GLN A 15 -11.21 -10.00 4.71
C GLN A 15 -9.73 -9.89 4.35
N GLN A 16 -9.24 -10.83 3.53
CA GLN A 16 -7.84 -10.91 3.13
C GLN A 16 -7.75 -11.06 1.62
N LEU A 17 -6.95 -10.21 1.00
CA LEU A 17 -6.71 -10.24 -0.43
C LEU A 17 -5.22 -10.03 -0.69
N ALA A 18 -4.66 -10.90 -1.52
CA ALA A 18 -3.29 -10.75 -1.99
C ALA A 18 -3.28 -10.81 -3.53
N LEU A 19 -2.81 -9.72 -4.14
CA LEU A 19 -2.72 -9.54 -5.58
C LEU A 19 -1.25 -9.65 -6.00
N PHE A 20 -0.94 -10.62 -6.85
CA PHE A 20 0.42 -10.91 -7.27
C PHE A 20 0.56 -11.08 -8.78
N ARG A 21 1.78 -10.83 -9.28
CA ARG A 21 2.25 -11.21 -10.63
C ARG A 21 1.37 -10.68 -11.78
N ALA A 22 0.81 -9.48 -11.64
CA ALA A 22 0.20 -8.75 -12.74
C ALA A 22 1.27 -7.89 -13.43
N SER A 23 1.77 -8.34 -14.58
CA SER A 23 2.84 -7.67 -15.33
C SER A 23 2.34 -6.56 -16.26
N VAL A 24 1.04 -6.51 -16.55
CA VAL A 24 0.43 -5.56 -17.50
C VAL A 24 -0.32 -4.43 -16.78
N VAL A 25 -0.50 -4.54 -15.46
CA VAL A 25 -1.26 -3.56 -14.68
C VAL A 25 -0.35 -2.39 -14.33
N GLU A 26 -0.53 -1.27 -15.03
CA GLU A 26 0.20 -0.02 -14.74
C GLU A 26 -0.44 0.79 -13.61
N GLN A 27 -1.76 0.69 -13.46
CA GLN A 27 -2.54 1.43 -12.48
C GLN A 27 -3.54 0.52 -11.78
N MET A 28 -3.71 0.73 -10.48
CA MET A 28 -4.71 0.02 -9.68
C MET A 28 -5.60 1.04 -8.97
N CYS A 29 -6.91 0.86 -9.06
CA CYS A 29 -7.88 1.74 -8.42
C CYS A 29 -8.73 0.94 -7.41
N PHE A 30 -8.84 1.49 -6.20
CA PHE A 30 -9.76 1.01 -5.18
C PHE A 30 -10.88 2.03 -5.03
N GLU A 31 -12.06 1.67 -5.52
CA GLU A 31 -13.26 2.51 -5.56
C GLU A 31 -14.02 2.45 -4.23
N THR A 32 -14.79 3.52 -3.93
CA THR A 32 -15.54 3.69 -2.68
C THR A 32 -16.46 2.51 -2.33
N SER A 33 -17.06 1.85 -3.32
CA SER A 33 -17.97 0.72 -3.13
C SER A 33 -17.27 -0.64 -2.99
N GLY A 34 -15.96 -0.72 -3.25
CA GLY A 34 -15.22 -1.98 -3.26
C GLY A 34 -14.78 -2.42 -1.86
N PHE A 35 -14.66 -3.74 -1.65
CA PHE A 35 -13.89 -4.33 -0.54
C PHE A 35 -14.28 -3.86 0.87
N GLN A 36 -15.58 -3.76 1.15
CA GLN A 36 -16.14 -3.15 2.36
C GLN A 36 -15.76 -3.84 3.68
N LYS A 37 -15.33 -5.11 3.64
CA LYS A 37 -14.89 -5.87 4.82
C LYS A 37 -13.42 -6.27 4.78
N LEU A 38 -12.65 -5.75 3.82
CA LEU A 38 -11.27 -6.11 3.64
C LEU A 38 -10.42 -5.48 4.75
N LYS A 39 -9.68 -6.33 5.47
CA LYS A 39 -8.81 -5.94 6.59
C LYS A 39 -7.34 -6.01 6.23
N HIS A 40 -6.96 -6.96 5.39
CA HIS A 40 -5.57 -7.16 4.99
C HIS A 40 -5.47 -7.20 3.47
N LEU A 41 -4.68 -6.26 2.93
CA LEU A 41 -4.42 -6.15 1.50
C LEU A 41 -2.92 -6.25 1.26
N TYR A 42 -2.52 -7.16 0.38
CA TYR A 42 -1.16 -7.25 -0.13
C TYR A 42 -1.14 -7.08 -1.65
N ILE A 43 -0.39 -6.10 -2.12
CA ILE A 43 -0.11 -5.86 -3.53
C ILE A 43 1.39 -6.11 -3.75
N GLY A 44 1.79 -7.15 -4.48
CA GLY A 44 3.20 -7.50 -4.61
C GLY A 44 3.59 -8.12 -5.95
N LEU A 45 4.88 -8.04 -6.31
CA LEU A 45 5.41 -8.59 -7.56
C LEU A 45 4.69 -8.03 -8.81
N LEU A 46 4.26 -6.76 -8.75
CA LEU A 46 3.61 -6.07 -9.86
C LEU A 46 4.64 -5.21 -10.58
N MET A 47 5.35 -5.82 -11.53
CA MET A 47 6.55 -5.21 -12.14
C MET A 47 6.23 -4.00 -13.02
N GLY A 48 4.99 -3.88 -13.52
CA GLY A 48 4.53 -2.75 -14.31
C GLY A 48 3.75 -1.70 -13.52
N LEU A 49 3.48 -1.93 -12.23
CA LEU A 49 2.63 -1.04 -11.44
C LEU A 49 3.36 0.28 -11.16
N LYS A 50 2.79 1.36 -11.71
CA LYS A 50 3.28 2.73 -11.56
C LYS A 50 2.52 3.52 -10.51
N ARG A 51 1.20 3.30 -10.41
CA ARG A 51 0.32 4.09 -9.54
C ARG A 51 -0.74 3.25 -8.86
N VAL A 52 -1.06 3.60 -7.62
CA VAL A 52 -2.22 3.07 -6.90
C VAL A 52 -3.08 4.24 -6.46
N ASN A 53 -4.34 4.23 -6.88
CA ASN A 53 -5.34 5.18 -6.45
C ASN A 53 -6.28 4.52 -5.44
N ILE A 54 -6.51 5.21 -4.32
CA ILE A 54 -7.45 4.79 -3.29
C ILE A 54 -8.43 5.94 -3.12
N GLU A 55 -9.67 5.74 -3.55
CA GLU A 55 -10.71 6.76 -3.43
C GLU A 55 -11.09 6.99 -1.96
N ASN A 56 -11.56 8.20 -1.65
CA ASN A 56 -12.05 8.50 -0.32
C ASN A 56 -13.30 7.66 0.00
N GLY A 57 -13.22 6.87 1.06
CA GLY A 57 -14.26 5.91 1.46
C GLY A 57 -14.04 4.49 0.94
N ALA A 58 -13.01 4.25 0.11
CA ALA A 58 -12.59 2.91 -0.24
C ALA A 58 -11.91 2.21 0.95
N LEU A 59 -11.98 0.88 1.00
CA LEU A 59 -11.27 0.05 1.98
C LEU A 59 -11.54 0.48 3.46
N PRO A 60 -12.80 0.71 3.86
CA PRO A 60 -13.15 1.38 5.12
C PRO A 60 -12.81 0.58 6.40
N GLN A 61 -12.38 -0.67 6.26
CA GLN A 61 -11.99 -1.54 7.38
C GLN A 61 -10.54 -2.03 7.28
N LEU A 62 -9.72 -1.41 6.42
CA LEU A 62 -8.36 -1.88 6.18
C LEU A 62 -7.46 -1.61 7.38
N GLU A 63 -6.93 -2.68 7.96
CA GLU A 63 -6.06 -2.65 9.13
C GLU A 63 -4.58 -2.81 8.72
N THR A 64 -4.30 -3.51 7.62
CA THR A 64 -2.95 -3.73 7.10
C THR A 64 -2.89 -3.57 5.58
N LEU A 65 -1.95 -2.74 5.13
CA LEU A 65 -1.60 -2.59 3.72
C LEU A 65 -0.14 -2.97 3.53
N LYS A 66 0.11 -3.94 2.66
CA LYS A 66 1.45 -4.34 2.24
C LYS A 66 1.62 -4.06 0.75
N VAL A 67 2.71 -3.39 0.38
CA VAL A 67 3.02 -3.04 -1.02
C VAL A 67 4.45 -3.45 -1.35
N GLY A 68 4.62 -4.18 -2.44
CA GLY A 68 5.92 -4.43 -3.04
C GLY A 68 6.35 -5.91 -3.06
N PRO A 69 7.40 -6.23 -3.83
CA PRO A 69 8.21 -5.30 -4.62
C PRO A 69 7.44 -4.82 -5.86
N CYS A 70 7.50 -3.51 -6.10
CA CYS A 70 6.88 -2.81 -7.22
C CYS A 70 7.91 -1.78 -7.76
N PRO A 71 8.88 -2.21 -8.58
CA PRO A 71 10.04 -1.39 -8.94
C PRO A 71 9.72 -0.16 -9.81
N GLN A 72 8.54 -0.13 -10.44
CA GLN A 72 8.08 0.98 -11.27
C GLN A 72 7.16 1.96 -10.54
N LEU A 73 6.93 1.77 -9.22
CA LEU A 73 6.03 2.64 -8.46
C LEU A 73 6.58 4.07 -8.43
N GLU A 74 5.85 5.00 -9.04
CA GLU A 74 6.28 6.39 -9.22
C GLU A 74 6.02 7.26 -7.98
N GLU A 75 4.92 6.97 -7.27
CA GLU A 75 4.42 7.81 -6.18
C GLU A 75 3.78 7.00 -5.05
N LEU A 76 3.75 7.61 -3.86
CA LEU A 76 3.02 7.06 -2.71
C LEU A 76 1.50 7.23 -2.95
N PRO A 77 0.67 6.21 -2.68
CA PRO A 77 -0.77 6.33 -2.88
C PRO A 77 -1.37 7.37 -1.93
N LEU A 78 -1.74 8.56 -2.44
CA LEU A 78 -2.18 9.68 -1.60
C LEU A 78 -3.40 9.33 -0.74
N GLY A 79 -4.26 8.44 -1.25
CA GLY A 79 -5.49 8.01 -0.57
C GLY A 79 -5.26 7.19 0.71
N ILE A 80 -4.02 6.75 0.99
CA ILE A 80 -3.64 6.15 2.28
C ILE A 80 -4.01 7.10 3.44
N ARG A 81 -3.94 8.41 3.24
CA ARG A 81 -4.32 9.44 4.23
C ARG A 81 -5.75 9.31 4.75
N HIS A 82 -6.63 8.64 4.00
CA HIS A 82 -8.05 8.48 4.33
C HIS A 82 -8.35 7.15 5.04
N LEU A 83 -7.37 6.25 5.16
CA LEU A 83 -7.54 4.93 5.75
C LEU A 83 -7.39 4.98 7.28
N THR A 84 -8.38 5.55 7.96
CA THR A 84 -8.35 5.74 9.42
C THR A 84 -8.18 4.47 10.26
N PRO A 85 -8.63 3.25 9.86
CA PRO A 85 -8.38 2.04 10.63
C PRO A 85 -6.98 1.43 10.41
N LEU A 86 -6.18 2.00 9.49
CA LEU A 86 -4.91 1.42 9.08
C LEU A 86 -3.90 1.49 10.22
N THR A 87 -3.50 0.33 10.72
CA THR A 87 -2.54 0.23 11.84
C THR A 87 -1.13 -0.15 11.39
N SER A 88 -1.01 -0.78 10.21
CA SER A 88 0.25 -1.22 9.63
C SER A 88 0.33 -0.93 8.13
N LEU A 89 1.38 -0.23 7.73
CA LEU A 89 1.77 0.00 6.34
C LEU A 89 3.17 -0.56 6.12
N GLU A 90 3.26 -1.57 5.26
CA GLU A 90 4.50 -2.29 4.99
C GLU A 90 4.90 -2.13 3.52
N PHE A 91 6.10 -1.62 3.30
CA PHE A 91 6.71 -1.61 1.97
C PHE A 91 7.82 -2.63 1.85
N ILE A 92 7.86 -3.34 0.72
CA ILE A 92 8.93 -4.27 0.40
C ILE A 92 9.72 -3.74 -0.81
N ASP A 93 11.02 -3.60 -0.65
CA ASP A 93 11.96 -3.11 -1.67
C ASP A 93 11.47 -1.78 -2.30
N LEU A 94 11.00 -0.85 -1.45
CA LEU A 94 10.58 0.49 -1.87
C LEU A 94 11.79 1.29 -2.36
N PRO A 95 11.66 2.09 -3.43
CA PRO A 95 12.68 3.07 -3.82
C PRO A 95 13.06 3.99 -2.65
N GLU A 96 14.35 4.25 -2.48
CA GLU A 96 14.88 5.00 -1.33
C GLU A 96 14.34 6.44 -1.34
N GLU A 97 14.12 7.04 -2.52
CA GLU A 97 13.55 8.38 -2.65
C GLU A 97 12.14 8.46 -2.04
N LEU A 98 11.29 7.46 -2.31
CA LEU A 98 9.94 7.38 -1.73
C LEU A 98 10.01 7.12 -0.23
N LYS A 99 10.90 6.22 0.21
CA LYS A 99 11.13 5.94 1.63
C LYS A 99 11.53 7.21 2.40
N LEU A 100 12.52 7.96 1.91
CA LEU A 100 12.99 9.19 2.54
C LEU A 100 11.93 10.31 2.49
N SER A 101 11.06 10.31 1.48
CA SER A 101 9.97 11.29 1.36
C SER A 101 8.90 11.19 2.45
N MET A 102 8.89 10.12 3.24
CA MET A 102 7.99 9.93 4.37
C MET A 102 8.57 10.37 5.72
N ILE A 103 9.86 10.73 5.79
CA ILE A 103 10.50 11.14 7.04
C ILE A 103 10.03 12.56 7.45
N PRO A 104 9.59 12.79 8.71
CA PRO A 104 9.03 14.07 9.15
C PRO A 104 9.89 15.30 8.81
N SER A 105 11.21 15.17 8.94
CA SER A 105 12.18 16.27 8.75
C SER A 105 12.60 16.51 7.30
N LYS A 106 12.28 15.60 6.37
CA LYS A 106 12.78 15.60 4.99
C LYS A 106 11.68 15.47 3.92
N GLY A 107 10.47 15.12 4.32
CA GLY A 107 9.54 14.42 3.45
C GLY A 107 8.28 15.18 3.07
N ARG A 108 7.99 15.29 1.77
CA ARG A 108 6.72 15.82 1.24
C ARG A 108 5.51 14.92 1.53
N ASN A 109 5.75 13.66 1.89
CA ASN A 109 4.73 12.62 2.03
C ASN A 109 4.48 12.20 3.49
N TYR A 110 5.09 12.86 4.48
CA TYR A 110 4.89 12.50 5.89
C TYR A 110 3.41 12.61 6.32
N GLU A 111 2.70 13.66 5.89
CA GLU A 111 1.26 13.85 6.14
C GLU A 111 0.38 12.67 5.69
N ILE A 112 0.85 11.89 4.71
CA ILE A 112 0.11 10.74 4.18
C ILE A 112 0.15 9.58 5.17
N VAL A 113 1.22 9.47 5.95
CA VAL A 113 1.49 8.30 6.79
C VAL A 113 1.55 8.62 8.29
N GLU A 114 1.48 9.89 8.69
CA GLU A 114 1.62 10.32 10.09
C GLU A 114 0.59 9.70 11.04
N HIS A 115 -0.61 9.40 10.53
CA HIS A 115 -1.70 8.80 11.30
C HIS A 115 -1.51 7.29 11.51
N ILE A 116 -0.54 6.66 10.84
CA ILE A 116 -0.32 5.22 10.84
C ILE A 116 0.71 4.87 11.93
N PRO A 117 0.36 4.06 12.95
CA PRO A 117 1.27 3.73 14.02
C PRO A 117 2.52 3.00 13.56
N ASN A 118 2.38 2.04 12.64
CA ASN A 118 3.47 1.19 12.18
C ASN A 118 3.69 1.36 10.67
N VAL A 119 4.75 2.07 10.30
CA VAL A 119 5.22 2.17 8.90
C VAL A 119 6.56 1.47 8.81
N LEU A 120 6.61 0.37 8.06
CA LEU A 120 7.74 -0.54 8.00
C LEU A 120 8.30 -0.66 6.58
N PHE A 121 9.62 -0.71 6.47
CA PHE A 121 10.37 -0.88 5.24
C PHE A 121 11.17 -2.18 5.33
N LEU A 122 10.87 -3.12 4.43
CA LEU A 122 11.49 -4.43 4.37
C LEU A 122 12.38 -4.50 3.12
N GLN A 123 13.63 -4.95 3.28
CA GLN A 123 14.55 -5.18 2.17
C GLN A 123 14.84 -6.67 2.01
N ARG A 124 14.59 -7.24 0.83
CA ARG A 124 14.84 -8.66 0.55
C ARG A 124 16.31 -8.98 0.28
N PHE A 125 17.08 -8.02 -0.23
CA PHE A 125 18.46 -8.25 -0.71
C PHE A 125 19.55 -7.97 0.34
N SER A 126 19.24 -7.27 1.44
CA SER A 126 20.15 -6.96 2.55
C SER A 126 19.70 -7.68 3.83
N ARG A 127 20.03 -8.97 3.96
CA ARG A 127 19.94 -9.73 5.24
C ARG A 127 18.58 -9.71 5.98
N TYR A 128 17.45 -9.56 5.28
CA TYR A 128 16.11 -9.45 5.90
C TYR A 128 16.02 -8.34 6.96
N SER A 129 16.57 -7.15 6.70
CA SER A 129 16.39 -6.02 7.61
C SER A 129 14.98 -5.42 7.46
N THR A 130 14.30 -5.27 8.58
CA THR A 130 13.11 -4.43 8.71
C THR A 130 13.52 -3.13 9.40
N GLN A 131 13.08 -2.00 8.86
CA GLN A 131 13.32 -0.68 9.44
C GLN A 131 11.99 0.06 9.54
N SER A 132 11.69 0.64 10.69
CA SER A 132 10.49 1.46 10.86
C SER A 132 10.75 2.92 10.49
N LEU A 133 9.69 3.64 10.11
CA LEU A 133 9.76 5.08 9.90
C LEU A 133 10.21 5.85 11.16
N ARG A 134 9.84 5.34 12.34
CA ARG A 134 10.23 5.93 13.62
C ARG A 134 11.74 5.84 13.86
N GLU A 135 12.36 4.73 13.51
CA GLU A 135 13.82 4.55 13.59
C GLU A 135 14.57 5.45 12.60
N LEU A 136 13.97 5.77 11.45
CA LEU A 136 14.55 6.67 10.45
C LEU A 136 14.43 8.16 10.81
N ALA A 137 13.49 8.50 11.68
CA ALA A 137 13.20 9.87 12.09
C ALA A 137 14.07 10.35 13.26
N ASN A 138 14.76 9.44 13.94
CA ASN A 138 15.67 9.69 15.07
C ASN A 138 17.14 9.64 14.62
#